data_AF-A0A2H6BVF8-F1
#
_entry.id   AF-A0A2H6BVF8-F1
#
_cell.length_a   1.000
_cell.length_b   1.000
_cell.length_c   1.000
_cell.angle_alpha   90.00
_cell.angle_beta   90.00
_cell.angle_gamma   90.00
#
_symmetry.space_group_name_H-M   'P 1'
#
loop_
_entity.id
_entity.type
_entity.pdbx_description
1 polymer ?
#
loop_
_entity_poly.entity_id
_entity_poly.type
_entity_poly.pdbx_seq_one_letter_code
_entity_poly.pdbx_strand_id
1 'polypeptide(L)'
;MLAKSFGCARWFYNYAINLTSETYKQTGKGLSRNEIIKQLPYLKKEYEWLSEVPSQVLQQAALNLSSAFLNFFEGRAKYPNFKKKQNRQSIRFPQHCKLKNDVLVLPKIGEVYCQVSRQPEGDLKSVTVSVNPSGEYFASCLYDDGQDLPQKSSEGKAVGIDVGLTHFAITSDGTKHGNPQYYRKYEQRLARRQKKLSRKQKGSNNRNKARVKVAKVHSKILRCREDFLHKLSRKLVDENQVIVVENLAVRNMVKNPKLAKSISDAGWGQFCTMLKYKAEWEGKIYIEVDRFFPSSKQGKSISIRLDKRLSAQPSYSHYPWPSVYFFVPDYVGKWIPG
;
A
#
# COMPACT_ATOMS: atom_id res chain seq x y z
N MET A 1 6.17 18.37 -15.05
CA MET A 1 7.25 17.98 -14.11
C MET A 1 7.07 16.61 -13.46
N LEU A 2 5.92 16.27 -12.87
CA LEU A 2 5.69 14.99 -12.16
C LEU A 2 6.07 13.74 -12.97
N ALA A 3 5.64 13.64 -14.23
CA ALA A 3 5.98 12.51 -15.11
C ALA A 3 7.49 12.33 -15.30
N LYS A 4 8.25 13.43 -15.32
CA LYS A 4 9.71 13.44 -15.39
C LYS A 4 10.32 12.94 -14.08
N SER A 5 9.84 13.43 -12.93
CA SER A 5 10.25 12.94 -11.61
C SER A 5 10.04 11.43 -11.44
N PHE A 6 8.89 10.89 -11.87
CA PHE A 6 8.67 9.43 -11.89
C PHE A 6 9.65 8.70 -12.82
N GLY A 7 9.91 9.27 -14.00
CA GLY A 7 10.88 8.73 -14.95
C GLY A 7 12.28 8.63 -14.36
N CYS A 8 12.76 9.71 -13.74
CA CYS A 8 14.09 9.80 -13.15
C CYS A 8 14.24 8.86 -11.96
N ALA A 9 13.27 8.84 -11.03
CA ALA A 9 13.28 7.93 -9.88
C ALA A 9 13.25 6.47 -10.32
N ARG A 10 12.47 6.14 -11.36
CA ARG A 10 12.42 4.78 -11.92
C ARG A 10 13.75 4.38 -12.55
N TRP A 11 14.34 5.26 -13.36
CA TRP A 11 15.60 4.99 -14.02
C TRP A 11 16.70 4.78 -12.99
N PHE A 12 16.84 5.70 -12.02
CA PHE A 12 17.88 5.62 -10.99
C PHE A 12 17.71 4.37 -10.11
N TYR A 13 16.48 4.01 -9.73
CA TYR A 13 16.21 2.75 -9.02
C TYR A 13 16.66 1.52 -9.82
N ASN A 14 16.37 1.48 -11.12
CA ASN A 14 16.77 0.36 -11.97
C ASN A 14 18.28 0.32 -12.17
N TYR A 15 18.93 1.46 -12.42
CA TYR A 15 20.37 1.58 -12.49
C TYR A 15 21.02 1.04 -11.20
N ALA A 16 20.53 1.46 -10.03
CA ALA A 16 21.06 1.04 -8.74
C ALA A 16 20.85 -0.46 -8.47
N ILE A 17 19.74 -1.07 -8.90
CA ILE A 17 19.58 -2.53 -8.86
C ILE A 17 20.68 -3.20 -9.66
N ASN A 18 20.90 -2.76 -10.91
CA ASN A 18 21.87 -3.37 -11.80
C ASN A 18 23.28 -3.27 -11.23
N LEU A 19 23.67 -2.07 -10.82
CA LEU A 19 24.96 -1.80 -10.19
C LEU A 19 25.17 -2.67 -8.95
N THR A 20 24.19 -2.72 -8.05
CA THR A 20 24.27 -3.56 -6.83
C THR A 20 24.42 -5.05 -7.18
N SER A 21 23.71 -5.51 -8.23
CA SER A 21 23.79 -6.89 -8.70
C SER A 21 25.16 -7.23 -9.27
N GLU A 22 25.74 -6.33 -10.05
CA GLU A 22 27.06 -6.48 -10.66
C GLU A 22 28.17 -6.46 -9.61
N THR A 23 28.13 -5.50 -8.68
CA THR A 23 29.08 -5.44 -7.57
C THR A 23 29.01 -6.69 -6.70
N TYR A 24 27.81 -7.20 -6.42
CA TYR A 24 27.63 -8.43 -5.65
C TYR A 24 28.23 -9.65 -6.37
N LYS A 25 28.06 -9.76 -7.69
CA LYS A 25 28.67 -10.84 -8.49
C LYS A 25 30.20 -10.82 -8.46
N GLN A 26 30.80 -9.63 -8.41
CA GLN A 26 32.26 -9.47 -8.43
C GLN A 26 32.90 -9.60 -7.05
N THR A 27 32.26 -9.07 -6.00
CA THR A 27 32.88 -8.90 -4.68
C THR A 27 32.24 -9.76 -3.58
N GLY A 28 31.09 -10.38 -3.87
CA GLY A 28 30.24 -11.04 -2.87
C GLY A 28 29.53 -10.08 -1.91
N LYS A 29 29.71 -8.76 -2.06
CA LYS A 29 29.12 -7.72 -1.21
C LYS A 29 28.22 -6.80 -2.03
N GLY A 30 27.06 -6.47 -1.46
CA GLY A 30 26.14 -5.50 -2.04
C GLY A 30 26.57 -4.07 -1.72
N LEU A 31 25.92 -3.10 -2.38
CA LEU A 31 26.12 -1.68 -2.11
C LEU A 31 25.18 -1.19 -1.00
N SER A 32 25.74 -0.39 -0.10
CA SER A 32 24.99 0.38 0.88
C SER A 32 24.21 1.52 0.21
N ARG A 33 23.18 2.00 0.89
CA ARG A 33 22.41 3.19 0.47
C ARG A 33 23.32 4.38 0.17
N ASN A 34 24.32 4.62 1.01
CA ASN A 34 25.20 5.77 0.89
C ASN A 34 26.10 5.64 -0.34
N GLU A 35 26.58 4.43 -0.66
CA GLU A 35 27.36 4.18 -1.89
C GLU A 35 26.52 4.39 -3.16
N ILE A 36 25.26 3.95 -3.15
CA ILE A 36 24.33 4.21 -4.27
C ILE A 36 24.09 5.72 -4.43
N ILE A 37 23.86 6.45 -3.34
CA ILE A 37 23.66 7.91 -3.37
C ILE A 37 24.92 8.63 -3.84
N LYS A 38 26.11 8.16 -3.45
CA LYS A 38 27.39 8.72 -3.91
C LYS A 38 27.52 8.69 -5.44
N GLN A 39 26.83 7.80 -6.15
CA GLN A 39 26.85 7.79 -7.62
C GLN A 39 26.09 8.97 -8.26
N LEU A 40 25.14 9.60 -7.55
CA LEU A 40 24.26 10.63 -8.11
C LEU A 40 24.99 11.86 -8.69
N PRO A 41 26.03 12.44 -8.07
CA PRO A 41 26.73 13.59 -8.62
C PRO A 41 27.36 13.30 -9.99
N TYR A 42 27.98 12.13 -10.17
CA TYR A 42 28.58 11.75 -11.46
C TYR A 42 27.50 11.50 -12.50
N LEU A 43 26.45 10.75 -12.13
CA LEU A 43 25.32 10.47 -13.00
C LEU A 43 24.58 11.74 -13.44
N LYS A 44 24.53 12.77 -12.60
CA LYS A 44 23.93 14.06 -12.95
C LYS A 44 24.75 14.87 -13.95
N LYS A 45 26.07 14.66 -14.02
CA LYS A 45 26.94 15.24 -15.05
C LYS A 45 26.76 14.52 -16.38
N GLU A 46 26.64 13.20 -16.35
CA GLU A 46 26.42 12.37 -17.56
C GLU A 46 25.00 12.52 -18.11
N TYR A 47 24.00 12.54 -17.22
CA TYR A 47 22.57 12.60 -17.54
C TYR A 47 21.95 13.86 -16.94
N GLU A 48 22.04 14.97 -17.68
CA GLU A 48 21.59 16.30 -17.23
C GLU A 48 20.13 16.31 -16.73
N TRP A 49 19.25 15.51 -17.35
CA TRP A 49 17.84 15.40 -16.98
C TRP A 49 17.60 14.89 -15.54
N LEU A 50 18.60 14.27 -14.88
CA LEU A 50 18.54 13.92 -13.45
C LEU A 50 18.67 15.16 -12.53
N SER A 51 19.26 16.24 -13.01
CA SER A 51 19.44 17.49 -12.24
C SER A 51 18.17 18.33 -12.21
N GLU A 52 17.29 18.16 -13.20
CA GLU A 52 16.03 18.90 -13.29
C GLU A 52 15.02 18.52 -12.21
N VAL A 53 15.09 17.29 -11.67
CA VAL A 53 14.17 16.82 -10.62
C VAL A 53 14.70 17.12 -9.21
N PRO A 54 13.83 17.10 -8.18
CA PRO A 54 14.28 17.21 -6.79
C PRO A 54 15.25 16.08 -6.44
N SER A 55 16.41 16.41 -5.87
CA SER A 55 17.43 15.43 -5.48
C SER A 55 16.89 14.42 -4.47
N GLN A 56 16.03 14.87 -3.56
CA GLN A 56 15.42 14.04 -2.52
C GLN A 56 14.57 12.89 -3.09
N VAL A 57 13.94 13.10 -4.25
CA VAL A 57 13.16 12.04 -4.93
C VAL A 57 14.08 10.90 -5.39
N LEU A 58 15.29 11.23 -5.87
CA LEU A 58 16.28 10.24 -6.28
C LEU A 58 16.91 9.53 -5.08
N GLN A 59 17.23 10.27 -4.01
CA GLN A 59 17.75 9.70 -2.77
C GLN A 59 16.73 8.75 -2.12
N GLN A 60 15.44 9.08 -2.15
CA GLN A 60 14.40 8.17 -1.69
C GLN A 60 14.34 6.89 -2.53
N ALA A 61 14.59 6.96 -3.84
CA ALA A 61 14.65 5.76 -4.66
C ALA A 61 15.77 4.81 -4.21
N ALA A 62 16.93 5.33 -3.82
CA ALA A 62 18.00 4.52 -3.21
C ALA A 62 17.60 3.95 -1.84
N LEU A 63 16.93 4.75 -0.99
CA LEU A 63 16.43 4.27 0.31
C LEU A 63 15.43 3.12 0.14
N ASN A 64 14.47 3.27 -0.77
CA ASN A 64 13.49 2.23 -1.07
C ASN A 64 14.15 0.93 -1.58
N LEU A 65 15.24 1.06 -2.36
CA LEU A 65 15.99 -0.11 -2.83
C LEU A 65 16.74 -0.79 -1.68
N SER A 66 17.39 -0.02 -0.82
CA SER A 66 18.07 -0.55 0.36
C SER A 66 17.09 -1.31 1.27
N SER A 67 15.91 -0.75 1.55
CA SER A 67 14.86 -1.46 2.30
C SER A 67 14.38 -2.73 1.57
N ALA A 68 14.30 -2.72 0.24
CA ALA A 68 13.90 -3.90 -0.53
C ALA A 68 14.94 -5.03 -0.43
N PHE A 69 16.24 -4.71 -0.45
CA PHE A 69 17.30 -5.68 -0.23
C PHE A 69 17.31 -6.22 1.21
N LEU A 70 17.17 -5.35 2.22
CA LEU A 70 17.07 -5.79 3.62
C LEU A 70 15.92 -6.80 3.80
N ASN A 71 14.73 -6.47 3.28
CA ASN A 71 13.60 -7.40 3.31
C ASN A 71 13.88 -8.72 2.56
N PHE A 72 14.67 -8.69 1.49
CA PHE A 72 15.06 -9.90 0.76
C PHE A 72 16.00 -10.77 1.59
N PHE A 73 17.06 -10.19 2.17
CA PHE A 73 18.03 -10.93 2.98
C PHE A 73 17.41 -11.49 4.26
N GLU A 74 16.44 -10.79 4.85
CA GLU A 74 15.68 -11.28 6.01
C GLU A 74 14.57 -12.29 5.63
N GLY A 75 14.46 -12.69 4.35
CA GLY A 75 13.44 -13.65 3.90
C GLY A 75 12.00 -13.11 3.93
N ARG A 76 11.81 -11.80 4.18
CA ARG A 76 10.49 -11.14 4.21
C ARG A 76 9.95 -10.81 2.82
N ALA A 77 10.82 -10.70 1.82
CA ALA A 77 10.47 -10.40 0.43
C ALA A 77 11.31 -11.20 -0.57
N LYS A 78 10.86 -11.22 -1.83
CA LYS A 78 11.67 -11.72 -2.95
C LYS A 78 12.67 -10.67 -3.40
N TYR A 79 13.63 -11.10 -4.21
CA TYR A 79 14.64 -10.23 -4.82
C TYR A 79 13.99 -8.99 -5.49
N PRO A 80 14.56 -7.78 -5.32
CA PRO A 80 14.03 -6.56 -5.91
C PRO A 80 13.92 -6.63 -7.44
N ASN A 81 12.77 -6.24 -8.00
CA ASN A 81 12.54 -6.27 -9.44
C ASN A 81 12.69 -4.88 -10.07
N PHE A 82 13.09 -4.83 -11.34
CA PHE A 82 13.08 -3.61 -12.13
C PHE A 82 11.68 -2.98 -12.20
N LYS A 83 11.61 -1.67 -11.97
CA LYS A 83 10.40 -0.87 -12.09
C LYS A 83 10.07 -0.61 -13.55
N LYS A 84 8.78 -0.70 -13.90
CA LYS A 84 8.24 -0.48 -15.24
C LYS A 84 7.38 0.78 -15.30
N LYS A 85 7.45 1.53 -16.40
CA LYS A 85 6.67 2.78 -16.61
C LYS A 85 5.16 2.57 -16.53
N GLN A 86 4.68 1.39 -16.95
CA GLN A 86 3.24 1.11 -17.02
C GLN A 86 2.64 0.57 -15.70
N ASN A 87 3.48 0.29 -14.70
CA ASN A 87 3.03 -0.12 -13.37
C ASN A 87 2.70 1.11 -12.51
N ARG A 88 2.22 0.88 -11.28
CA ARG A 88 2.09 1.95 -10.29
C ARG A 88 3.47 2.57 -10.04
N GLN A 89 3.54 3.89 -10.06
CA GLN A 89 4.76 4.64 -9.76
C GLN A 89 4.52 5.51 -8.54
N SER A 90 5.56 5.72 -7.74
CA SER A 90 5.51 6.59 -6.56
C SER A 90 6.84 7.32 -6.38
N ILE A 91 6.75 8.56 -5.91
CA ILE A 91 7.87 9.39 -5.48
C ILE A 91 7.50 10.01 -4.14
N ARG A 92 8.47 10.12 -3.23
CA ARG A 92 8.28 10.77 -1.92
C ARG A 92 9.07 12.06 -1.88
N PHE A 93 8.45 13.07 -1.31
CA PHE A 93 9.02 14.35 -0.93
C PHE A 93 9.10 14.34 0.60
N PRO A 94 10.29 14.15 1.17
CA PRO A 94 10.46 13.98 2.62
C PRO A 94 10.36 15.28 3.41
N GLN A 95 10.33 16.45 2.76
CA GLN A 95 10.27 17.77 3.41
C GLN A 95 9.91 18.86 2.39
N HIS A 96 9.77 20.10 2.88
CA HIS A 96 9.45 21.31 2.09
C HIS A 96 8.18 21.19 1.25
N CYS A 97 7.22 20.40 1.72
CA CYS A 97 5.89 20.34 1.17
C CYS A 97 4.96 21.20 2.01
N LYS A 98 3.96 21.81 1.39
CA LYS A 98 2.89 22.52 2.09
C LYS A 98 1.55 22.13 1.49
N LEU A 99 0.56 21.89 2.31
CA LEU A 99 -0.83 21.73 1.87
C LEU A 99 -1.61 22.91 2.42
N LYS A 100 -2.27 23.68 1.56
CA LYS A 100 -3.16 24.77 1.95
C LYS A 100 -4.42 24.68 1.10
N ASN A 101 -5.57 24.52 1.76
CA ASN A 101 -6.85 24.27 1.09
C ASN A 101 -6.72 23.07 0.13
N ASP A 102 -7.04 23.27 -1.14
CA ASP A 102 -6.93 22.28 -2.22
C ASP A 102 -5.63 22.44 -3.04
N VAL A 103 -4.60 23.06 -2.47
CA VAL A 103 -3.33 23.29 -3.17
C VAL A 103 -2.17 22.67 -2.40
N LEU A 104 -1.51 21.72 -3.06
CA LEU A 104 -0.30 21.06 -2.59
C LEU A 104 0.93 21.66 -3.26
N VAL A 105 1.81 22.28 -2.48
CA VAL A 105 3.09 22.83 -2.92
C VAL A 105 4.17 21.76 -2.81
N LEU A 106 4.83 21.45 -3.93
CA LEU A 106 5.88 20.45 -4.02
C LEU A 106 7.21 21.05 -4.52
N PRO A 107 8.37 20.64 -3.95
CA PRO A 107 9.68 21.14 -4.38
C PRO A 107 9.93 20.95 -5.89
N LYS A 108 10.40 22.01 -6.57
CA LYS A 108 10.62 22.12 -8.05
C LYS A 108 9.41 21.81 -8.94
N ILE A 109 8.28 21.41 -8.39
CA ILE A 109 7.05 21.13 -9.14
C ILE A 109 6.13 22.34 -9.06
N GLY A 110 6.11 23.03 -7.92
CA GLY A 110 5.24 24.16 -7.66
C GLY A 110 3.91 23.74 -7.06
N GLU A 111 2.89 24.54 -7.31
CA GLU A 111 1.53 24.33 -6.84
C GLU A 111 0.80 23.27 -7.68
N VAL A 112 0.16 22.33 -6.99
CA VAL A 112 -0.61 21.26 -7.60
C VAL A 112 -1.97 21.23 -6.94
N TYR A 113 -3.02 21.43 -7.74
CA TYR A 113 -4.38 21.32 -7.24
C TYR A 113 -4.70 19.87 -6.86
N CYS A 114 -5.29 19.67 -5.69
CA CYS A 114 -5.71 18.37 -5.21
C CYS A 114 -7.06 18.48 -4.49
N GLN A 115 -7.92 17.49 -4.69
CA GLN A 115 -9.19 17.43 -3.96
C GLN A 115 -8.94 16.92 -2.54
N VAL A 116 -9.04 17.79 -1.53
CA VAL A 116 -8.81 17.45 -0.12
C VAL A 116 -10.13 17.10 0.58
N SER A 117 -10.24 15.86 1.06
CA SER A 117 -11.47 15.39 1.74
C SER A 117 -11.61 15.89 3.18
N ARG A 118 -10.49 16.09 3.87
CA ARG A 118 -10.41 16.62 5.24
C ARG A 118 -9.10 17.39 5.37
N GLN A 119 -9.16 18.59 5.93
CA GLN A 119 -7.95 19.33 6.29
C GLN A 119 -7.33 18.67 7.53
N PRO A 120 -6.10 18.14 7.42
CA PRO A 120 -5.41 17.53 8.54
C PRO A 120 -4.85 18.60 9.48
N GLU A 121 -4.81 18.27 10.77
CA GLU A 121 -4.13 19.07 11.79
C GLU A 121 -2.70 18.54 11.99
N GLY A 122 -1.82 19.40 12.50
CA GLY A 122 -0.43 19.08 12.78
C GLY A 122 0.55 19.36 11.64
N ASP A 123 1.76 18.83 11.77
CA ASP A 123 2.88 19.11 10.89
C ASP A 123 2.94 18.14 9.71
N LEU A 124 2.97 18.69 8.49
CA LEU A 124 3.22 17.91 7.28
C LEU A 124 4.68 17.43 7.24
N LYS A 125 4.91 16.16 7.57
CA LYS A 125 6.26 15.56 7.56
C LYS A 125 6.69 15.14 6.16
N SER A 126 5.83 14.48 5.38
CA SER A 126 6.21 14.07 4.03
C SER A 126 5.01 13.88 3.11
N VAL A 127 5.26 13.95 1.80
CA VAL A 127 4.24 13.71 0.78
C VAL A 127 4.71 12.65 -0.18
N THR A 128 3.92 11.60 -0.36
CA THR A 128 4.14 10.59 -1.40
C THR A 128 3.14 10.79 -2.53
N VAL A 129 3.62 11.20 -3.70
CA VAL A 129 2.79 11.27 -4.91
C VAL A 129 2.93 9.97 -5.68
N SER A 130 1.81 9.39 -6.09
CA SER A 130 1.75 8.15 -6.85
C SER A 130 0.80 8.25 -8.02
N VAL A 131 1.08 7.50 -9.08
CA VAL A 131 0.20 7.37 -10.24
C VAL A 131 -0.10 5.90 -10.48
N ASN A 132 -1.38 5.57 -10.59
CA ASN A 132 -1.84 4.22 -10.85
C ASN A 132 -1.80 3.90 -12.36
N PRO A 133 -1.77 2.61 -12.76
CA PRO A 133 -1.77 2.23 -14.17
C PRO A 133 -2.97 2.75 -14.99
N SER A 134 -4.05 3.14 -14.32
CA SER A 134 -5.24 3.80 -14.86
C SER A 134 -5.02 5.27 -15.26
N GLY A 135 -3.92 5.89 -14.81
CA GLY A 135 -3.59 7.29 -15.04
C GLY A 135 -4.02 8.25 -13.92
N GLU A 136 -4.60 7.73 -12.84
CA GLU A 136 -5.06 8.54 -11.70
C GLU A 136 -3.91 8.80 -10.73
N TYR A 137 -3.77 10.06 -10.32
CA TYR A 137 -2.75 10.52 -9.39
C TYR A 137 -3.32 10.61 -7.97
N PHE A 138 -2.49 10.23 -7.01
CA PHE A 138 -2.77 10.26 -5.58
C PHE A 138 -1.61 10.90 -4.85
N ALA A 139 -1.85 11.94 -4.05
CA ALA A 139 -0.92 12.34 -3.00
C ALA A 139 -1.34 11.67 -1.69
N SER A 140 -0.38 11.18 -0.91
CA SER A 140 -0.55 10.69 0.46
C SER A 140 0.35 11.53 1.35
N CYS A 141 -0.25 12.24 2.29
CA CYS A 141 0.43 13.20 3.15
C CYS A 141 0.55 12.61 4.55
N LEU A 142 1.78 12.56 5.07
CA LEU A 142 2.08 12.12 6.42
C LEU A 142 2.08 13.33 7.34
N TYR A 143 1.16 13.32 8.31
CA TYR A 143 1.07 14.34 9.36
C TYR A 143 1.52 13.78 10.70
N ASP A 144 2.02 14.68 11.53
CA ASP A 144 2.30 14.48 12.94
C ASP A 144 1.41 15.46 13.70
N ASP A 145 0.39 14.94 14.37
CA ASP A 145 -0.56 15.73 15.15
C ASP A 145 -0.04 16.07 16.56
N GLY A 146 1.15 15.58 16.92
CA GLY A 146 1.76 15.78 18.23
C GLY A 146 1.00 15.09 19.37
N GLN A 147 0.04 14.22 19.07
CA GLN A 147 -0.76 13.52 20.05
C GLN A 147 -0.23 12.11 20.26
N ASP A 148 -0.11 11.71 21.53
CA ASP A 148 0.16 10.31 21.86
C ASP A 148 -1.05 9.44 21.54
N LEU A 149 -0.78 8.18 21.19
CA LEU A 149 -1.86 7.20 21.03
C LEU A 149 -2.61 7.03 22.36
N PRO A 150 -3.95 6.93 22.33
CA PRO A 150 -4.74 6.70 23.53
C PRO A 150 -4.31 5.41 24.24
N GLN A 151 -4.40 5.42 25.58
CA GLN A 151 -4.09 4.24 26.38
C GLN A 151 -5.04 3.10 26.06
N LYS A 152 -4.50 1.88 26.05
CA LYS A 152 -5.29 0.68 25.76
C LYS A 152 -6.22 0.36 26.92
N SER A 153 -7.51 0.24 26.65
CA SER A 153 -8.50 -0.25 27.61
C SER A 153 -9.09 -1.59 27.15
N SER A 154 -9.30 -2.49 28.11
CA SER A 154 -10.05 -3.75 27.92
C SER A 154 -11.49 -3.67 28.41
N GLU A 155 -11.92 -2.53 28.92
CA GLU A 155 -13.25 -2.35 29.52
C GLU A 155 -14.31 -2.19 28.42
N GLY A 156 -15.10 -3.25 28.19
CA GLY A 156 -16.21 -3.20 27.25
C GLY A 156 -16.43 -4.53 26.53
N LYS A 157 -17.15 -4.44 25.41
CA LYS A 157 -17.51 -5.61 24.60
C LYS A 157 -16.27 -6.21 23.94
N ALA A 158 -16.11 -7.52 24.04
CA ALA A 158 -15.12 -8.29 23.30
C ALA A 158 -15.79 -9.08 22.17
N VAL A 159 -15.14 -9.15 21.01
CA VAL A 159 -15.61 -9.94 19.86
C VAL A 159 -14.50 -10.79 19.27
N GLY A 160 -14.80 -12.07 19.06
CA GLY A 160 -14.00 -12.97 18.22
C GLY A 160 -14.47 -12.89 16.77
N ILE A 161 -13.55 -12.85 15.82
CA ILE A 161 -13.84 -12.79 14.38
C ILE A 161 -13.19 -13.99 13.70
N ASP A 162 -14.04 -14.86 13.15
CA ASP A 162 -13.64 -15.88 12.18
C ASP A 162 -13.86 -15.34 10.76
N VAL A 163 -12.87 -15.50 9.89
CA VAL A 163 -12.85 -14.95 8.53
C VAL A 163 -12.92 -16.09 7.51
N GLY A 164 -13.87 -16.00 6.58
CA GLY A 164 -14.22 -17.12 5.69
C GLY A 164 -14.56 -16.70 4.25
N LEU A 165 -14.65 -17.70 3.35
CA LEU A 165 -15.04 -17.46 1.95
C LEU A 165 -16.56 -17.45 1.78
N THR A 166 -17.28 -18.29 2.52
CA THR A 166 -18.75 -18.39 2.51
C THR A 166 -19.38 -17.13 3.12
N HIS A 167 -18.95 -16.78 4.33
CA HIS A 167 -19.19 -15.50 4.96
C HIS A 167 -17.84 -14.83 5.15
N PHE A 168 -17.72 -13.56 4.80
CA PHE A 168 -16.46 -12.83 4.90
C PHE A 168 -15.93 -12.83 6.32
N ALA A 169 -16.82 -12.57 7.29
CA ALA A 169 -16.54 -12.61 8.71
C ALA A 169 -17.76 -13.14 9.48
N ILE A 170 -17.53 -13.93 10.52
CA ILE A 170 -18.51 -14.38 11.50
C ILE A 170 -17.98 -13.95 12.87
N THR A 171 -18.81 -13.23 13.62
CA THR A 171 -18.46 -12.78 14.97
C THR A 171 -18.88 -13.81 16.02
N SER A 172 -18.25 -13.75 17.19
CA SER A 172 -18.57 -14.63 18.33
C SER A 172 -19.99 -14.46 18.87
N ASP A 173 -20.67 -13.35 18.57
CA ASP A 173 -22.09 -13.13 18.87
C ASP A 173 -23.04 -13.71 17.79
N GLY A 174 -22.50 -14.41 16.80
CA GLY A 174 -23.26 -15.09 15.75
C GLY A 174 -23.59 -14.23 14.53
N THR A 175 -23.21 -12.95 14.53
CA THR A 175 -23.43 -12.04 13.38
C THR A 175 -22.61 -12.49 12.18
N LYS A 176 -23.25 -12.58 11.01
CA LYS A 176 -22.61 -13.02 9.76
C LYS A 176 -22.49 -11.83 8.79
N HIS A 177 -21.28 -11.58 8.34
CA HIS A 177 -20.99 -10.59 7.30
C HIS A 177 -20.74 -11.29 5.96
N GLY A 178 -21.60 -11.01 4.97
CA GLY A 178 -21.49 -11.60 3.64
C GLY A 178 -20.23 -11.19 2.88
N ASN A 179 -19.76 -12.05 1.98
CA ASN A 179 -18.66 -11.75 1.07
C ASN A 179 -19.19 -11.16 -0.25
N PRO A 180 -18.91 -9.88 -0.59
CA PRO A 180 -19.46 -9.25 -1.79
C PRO A 180 -18.95 -9.83 -3.12
N GLN A 181 -17.84 -10.56 -3.13
CA GLN A 181 -17.24 -11.21 -4.32
C GLN A 181 -17.10 -10.25 -5.53
N TYR A 182 -16.58 -9.04 -5.28
CA TYR A 182 -16.50 -7.99 -6.30
C TYR A 182 -15.73 -8.40 -7.55
N TYR A 183 -14.67 -9.21 -7.43
CA TYR A 183 -13.95 -9.68 -8.61
C TYR A 183 -14.88 -10.45 -9.56
N ARG A 184 -15.71 -11.37 -9.04
CA ARG A 184 -16.64 -12.17 -9.87
C ARG A 184 -17.62 -11.29 -10.63
N LYS A 185 -18.12 -10.22 -10.00
CA LYS A 185 -19.02 -9.24 -10.64
C LYS A 185 -18.39 -8.55 -11.85
N TYR A 186 -17.08 -8.26 -11.81
CA TYR A 186 -16.38 -7.55 -12.89
C TYR A 186 -15.56 -8.47 -13.81
N GLU A 187 -15.55 -9.78 -13.54
CA GLU A 187 -14.68 -10.75 -14.22
C GLU A 187 -14.93 -10.81 -15.72
N GLN A 188 -16.19 -10.95 -16.16
CA GLN A 188 -16.52 -11.02 -17.58
C GLN A 188 -16.06 -9.75 -18.31
N ARG A 189 -16.25 -8.58 -17.69
CA ARG A 189 -15.78 -7.30 -18.22
C ARG A 189 -14.26 -7.26 -18.31
N LEU A 190 -13.57 -7.74 -17.28
CA LEU A 190 -12.10 -7.80 -17.25
C LEU A 190 -11.57 -8.71 -18.36
N ALA A 191 -12.10 -9.92 -18.50
CA ALA A 191 -11.71 -10.89 -19.52
C ALA A 191 -11.89 -10.33 -20.94
N ARG A 192 -13.04 -9.70 -21.24
CA ARG A 192 -13.28 -9.04 -22.53
C ARG A 192 -12.25 -7.94 -22.83
N ARG A 193 -11.87 -7.14 -21.83
CA ARG A 193 -10.88 -6.06 -22.00
C ARG A 193 -9.46 -6.61 -22.15
N GLN A 194 -9.10 -7.68 -21.43
CA GLN A 194 -7.83 -8.38 -21.57
C GLN A 194 -7.68 -9.04 -22.95
N LYS A 195 -8.73 -9.70 -23.47
CA LYS A 195 -8.75 -10.26 -24.83
C LYS A 195 -8.58 -9.19 -25.92
N LYS A 196 -9.19 -8.02 -25.73
CA LYS A 196 -8.98 -6.87 -26.63
C LYS A 196 -7.54 -6.35 -26.55
N LEU A 197 -6.94 -6.32 -25.36
CA LEU A 197 -5.55 -5.88 -25.17
C LEU A 197 -4.55 -6.83 -25.81
N SER A 198 -4.72 -8.15 -25.67
CA SER A 198 -3.78 -9.15 -26.19
C SER A 198 -3.68 -9.12 -27.72
N ARG A 199 -4.78 -8.78 -28.41
CA ARG A 199 -4.85 -8.62 -29.87
C ARG A 199 -4.20 -7.33 -30.40
N LYS A 200 -3.76 -6.40 -29.55
CA LYS A 200 -3.12 -5.16 -30.00
C LYS A 200 -1.62 -5.31 -30.13
N GLN A 201 -1.05 -4.73 -31.19
CA GLN A 201 0.38 -4.70 -31.44
C GLN A 201 1.16 -4.14 -30.24
N LYS A 202 2.19 -4.88 -29.81
CA LYS A 202 3.11 -4.44 -28.74
C LYS A 202 3.73 -3.08 -29.10
N GLY A 203 3.90 -2.21 -28.11
CA GLY A 203 4.41 -0.84 -28.32
C GLY A 203 3.40 0.19 -28.85
N SER A 204 2.34 -0.21 -29.55
CA SER A 204 1.41 0.75 -30.18
C SER A 204 0.62 1.62 -29.17
N ASN A 205 0.29 2.84 -29.58
CA ASN A 205 -0.59 3.75 -28.83
C ASN A 205 -1.97 3.13 -28.56
N ASN A 206 -2.50 2.35 -29.51
CA ASN A 206 -3.76 1.63 -29.37
C ASN A 206 -3.70 0.56 -28.28
N ARG A 207 -2.56 -0.14 -28.14
CA ARG A 207 -2.33 -1.05 -27.03
C ARG A 207 -2.26 -0.31 -25.70
N ASN A 208 -1.62 0.85 -25.64
CA ASN A 208 -1.59 1.66 -24.42
C ASN A 208 -2.99 2.11 -23.98
N LYS A 209 -3.82 2.57 -24.93
CA LYS A 209 -5.25 2.89 -24.68
C LYS A 209 -6.01 1.67 -24.14
N ALA A 210 -5.81 0.49 -24.72
CA ALA A 210 -6.44 -0.75 -24.24
C ALA A 210 -5.96 -1.15 -22.83
N ARG A 211 -4.66 -0.98 -22.54
CA ARG A 211 -4.05 -1.26 -21.22
C ARG A 211 -4.69 -0.41 -20.13
N VAL A 212 -4.87 0.89 -20.38
CA VAL A 212 -5.54 1.80 -19.43
C VAL A 212 -6.98 1.34 -19.16
N LYS A 213 -7.71 0.86 -20.17
CA LYS A 213 -9.06 0.31 -19.97
C LYS A 213 -9.08 -0.93 -19.07
N VAL A 214 -8.08 -1.81 -19.19
CA VAL A 214 -7.91 -2.96 -18.28
C VAL A 214 -7.59 -2.47 -16.87
N ALA A 215 -6.66 -1.53 -16.74
CA ALA A 215 -6.28 -0.95 -15.45
C ALA A 215 -7.46 -0.31 -14.71
N LYS A 216 -8.34 0.42 -15.42
CA LYS A 216 -9.55 1.01 -14.83
C LYS A 216 -10.49 -0.03 -14.21
N VAL A 217 -10.60 -1.22 -14.81
CA VAL A 217 -11.42 -2.31 -14.25
C VAL A 217 -10.78 -2.85 -12.96
N HIS A 218 -9.46 -3.07 -12.97
CA HIS A 218 -8.74 -3.46 -11.75
C HIS A 218 -8.87 -2.40 -10.64
N SER A 219 -8.71 -1.11 -10.96
CA SER A 219 -8.91 -0.02 -9.99
C SER A 219 -10.32 -0.01 -9.41
N LYS A 220 -11.35 -0.29 -10.21
CA LYS A 220 -12.74 -0.37 -9.72
C LYS A 220 -12.94 -1.55 -8.75
N ILE A 221 -12.42 -2.74 -9.09
CA ILE A 221 -12.48 -3.92 -8.19
C ILE A 221 -11.77 -3.60 -6.87
N LEU A 222 -10.56 -3.05 -6.93
CA LEU A 222 -9.78 -2.65 -5.76
C LEU A 222 -10.57 -1.68 -4.87
N ARG A 223 -11.10 -0.59 -5.43
CA ARG A 223 -11.87 0.42 -4.68
C ARG A 223 -13.12 -0.14 -4.03
N CYS A 224 -13.89 -0.98 -4.74
CA CYS A 224 -15.08 -1.60 -4.16
C CYS A 224 -14.71 -2.50 -2.97
N ARG A 225 -13.64 -3.27 -3.10
CA ARG A 225 -13.13 -4.10 -2.01
C ARG A 225 -12.67 -3.23 -0.83
N GLU A 226 -11.86 -2.22 -1.07
CA GLU A 226 -11.37 -1.31 -0.03
C GLU A 226 -12.51 -0.61 0.70
N ASP A 227 -13.52 -0.11 -0.01
CA ASP A 227 -14.72 0.50 0.59
C ASP A 227 -15.44 -0.47 1.55
N PHE A 228 -15.68 -1.71 1.10
CA PHE A 228 -16.28 -2.74 1.95
C PHE A 228 -15.42 -3.04 3.19
N LEU A 229 -14.11 -3.23 3.00
CA LEU A 229 -13.19 -3.53 4.10
C LEU A 229 -13.13 -2.37 5.10
N HIS A 230 -13.08 -1.12 4.64
CA HIS A 230 -13.07 0.05 5.51
C HIS A 230 -14.36 0.18 6.31
N LYS A 231 -15.53 -0.01 5.68
CA LYS A 231 -16.83 0.05 6.35
C LYS A 231 -16.96 -1.04 7.41
N LEU A 232 -16.62 -2.28 7.07
CA LEU A 232 -16.73 -3.40 7.99
C LEU A 232 -15.75 -3.28 9.15
N SER A 233 -14.48 -2.96 8.88
CA SER A 233 -13.48 -2.77 9.96
C SER A 233 -13.82 -1.58 10.84
N ARG A 234 -14.38 -0.49 10.29
CA ARG A 234 -14.83 0.67 11.09
C ARG A 234 -15.97 0.25 12.02
N LYS A 235 -17.01 -0.39 11.48
CA LYS A 235 -18.14 -0.92 12.25
C LYS A 235 -17.68 -1.80 13.41
N LEU A 236 -16.82 -2.79 13.15
CA LEU A 236 -16.37 -3.73 14.17
C LEU A 236 -15.50 -3.08 15.24
N VAL A 237 -14.70 -2.08 14.87
CA VAL A 237 -13.93 -1.32 15.87
C VAL A 237 -14.85 -0.42 16.67
N ASP A 238 -15.83 0.25 16.07
CA ASP A 238 -16.80 1.08 16.80
C ASP A 238 -17.60 0.30 17.84
N GLU A 239 -18.03 -0.91 17.48
CA GLU A 239 -18.92 -1.73 18.31
C GLU A 239 -18.21 -2.51 19.42
N ASN A 240 -16.87 -2.58 19.43
CA ASN A 240 -16.14 -3.49 20.32
C ASN A 240 -14.86 -2.86 20.88
N GLN A 241 -14.57 -3.12 22.15
CA GLN A 241 -13.36 -2.67 22.84
C GLN A 241 -12.18 -3.63 22.60
N VAL A 242 -12.47 -4.93 22.54
CA VAL A 242 -11.48 -5.98 22.31
C VAL A 242 -11.86 -6.76 21.06
N ILE A 243 -10.92 -6.86 20.12
CA ILE A 243 -11.10 -7.54 18.84
C ILE A 243 -10.08 -8.67 18.76
N VAL A 244 -10.59 -9.89 18.68
CA VAL A 244 -9.79 -11.11 18.57
C VAL A 244 -9.99 -11.67 17.17
N VAL A 245 -8.93 -11.83 16.40
CA VAL A 245 -8.99 -12.38 15.04
C VAL A 245 -8.19 -13.67 14.98
N GLU A 246 -8.78 -14.71 14.39
CA GLU A 246 -8.04 -15.93 14.12
C GLU A 246 -6.96 -15.68 13.05
N ASN A 247 -5.73 -16.10 13.34
CA ASN A 247 -4.64 -16.01 12.39
C ASN A 247 -4.86 -17.01 11.25
N LEU A 248 -5.52 -16.53 10.19
CA LEU A 248 -5.51 -17.22 8.92
C LEU A 248 -4.08 -17.16 8.36
N ALA A 249 -3.49 -18.33 8.10
CA ALA A 249 -2.28 -18.44 7.30
C ALA A 249 -2.57 -18.09 5.82
N VAL A 250 -3.04 -16.87 5.54
CA VAL A 250 -3.51 -16.38 4.23
C VAL A 250 -2.45 -16.61 3.16
N ARG A 251 -1.18 -16.39 3.51
CA ARG A 251 -0.04 -16.64 2.61
C ARG A 251 0.03 -18.09 2.15
N ASN A 252 -0.27 -19.05 3.02
CA ASN A 252 -0.29 -20.47 2.67
C ASN A 252 -1.56 -20.83 1.88
N MET A 253 -2.71 -20.25 2.23
CA MET A 253 -3.95 -20.54 1.52
C MET A 253 -3.96 -20.01 0.07
N VAL A 254 -3.31 -18.88 -0.20
CA VAL A 254 -3.16 -18.34 -1.56
C VAL A 254 -2.28 -19.25 -2.44
N LYS A 255 -1.46 -20.15 -1.87
CA LYS A 255 -0.71 -21.14 -2.66
C LYS A 255 -1.62 -22.18 -3.31
N ASN A 256 -2.84 -22.40 -2.79
CA ASN A 256 -3.81 -23.28 -3.43
C ASN A 256 -4.42 -22.60 -4.67
N PRO A 257 -4.11 -23.06 -5.89
CA PRO A 257 -4.53 -22.38 -7.12
C PRO A 257 -6.06 -22.29 -7.28
N LYS A 258 -6.82 -23.25 -6.72
CA LYS A 258 -8.29 -23.27 -6.80
C LYS A 258 -8.94 -22.15 -5.98
N LEU A 259 -8.33 -21.81 -4.84
CA LEU A 259 -8.86 -20.82 -3.89
C LEU A 259 -8.14 -19.47 -3.96
N ALA A 260 -6.94 -19.43 -4.53
CA ALA A 260 -6.07 -18.24 -4.59
C ALA A 260 -6.81 -16.99 -5.06
N LYS A 261 -7.65 -17.14 -6.09
CA LYS A 261 -8.44 -16.06 -6.67
C LYS A 261 -9.49 -15.52 -5.68
N SER A 262 -10.28 -16.41 -5.07
CA SER A 262 -11.33 -16.03 -4.12
C SER A 262 -10.73 -15.44 -2.83
N ILE A 263 -9.61 -15.99 -2.37
CA ILE A 263 -8.88 -15.48 -1.19
C ILE A 263 -8.30 -14.09 -1.47
N SER A 264 -7.69 -13.92 -2.64
CA SER A 264 -7.15 -12.62 -3.06
C SER A 264 -8.25 -11.58 -3.26
N ASP A 265 -9.46 -12.00 -3.69
CA ASP A 265 -10.63 -11.14 -3.78
C ASP A 265 -11.17 -10.75 -2.40
N ALA A 266 -11.19 -11.68 -1.44
CA ALA A 266 -11.65 -11.39 -0.07
C ALA A 266 -10.79 -10.33 0.63
N GLY A 267 -9.46 -10.43 0.55
CA GLY A 267 -8.56 -9.40 1.09
C GLY A 267 -8.41 -9.39 2.62
N TRP A 268 -8.49 -10.56 3.27
CA TRP A 268 -8.39 -10.68 4.74
C TRP A 268 -7.14 -10.04 5.34
N GLY A 269 -5.96 -10.17 4.71
CA GLY A 269 -4.75 -9.53 5.25
C GLY A 269 -4.85 -7.99 5.31
N GLN A 270 -5.53 -7.38 4.33
CA GLN A 270 -5.81 -5.95 4.33
C GLN A 270 -6.84 -5.60 5.42
N PHE A 271 -7.85 -6.46 5.62
CA PHE A 271 -8.85 -6.31 6.67
C PHE A 271 -8.24 -6.37 8.08
N CYS A 272 -7.41 -7.38 8.38
CA CYS A 272 -6.69 -7.50 9.65
C CYS A 272 -5.81 -6.27 9.91
N THR A 273 -5.10 -5.80 8.89
CA THR A 273 -4.32 -4.56 8.97
C THR A 273 -5.21 -3.37 9.33
N MET A 274 -6.39 -3.27 8.72
CA MET A 274 -7.36 -2.20 9.00
C MET A 274 -7.93 -2.26 10.41
N LEU A 275 -8.27 -3.44 10.91
CA LEU A 275 -8.70 -3.62 12.30
C LEU A 275 -7.60 -3.19 13.26
N LYS A 276 -6.37 -3.64 13.02
CA LYS A 276 -5.23 -3.34 13.88
C LYS A 276 -4.99 -1.84 14.04
N TYR A 277 -4.77 -1.11 12.94
CA TYR A 277 -4.44 0.32 13.08
C TYR A 277 -5.62 1.13 13.63
N LYS A 278 -6.87 0.79 13.27
CA LYS A 278 -8.05 1.50 13.79
C LYS A 278 -8.28 1.24 15.27
N ALA A 279 -8.02 0.03 15.73
CA ALA A 279 -8.07 -0.29 17.15
C ALA A 279 -6.98 0.46 17.92
N GLU A 280 -5.75 0.46 17.41
CA GLU A 280 -4.63 1.19 18.01
C GLU A 280 -4.91 2.70 18.13
N TRP A 281 -5.54 3.31 17.12
CA TRP A 281 -5.93 4.72 17.12
C TRP A 281 -6.99 5.10 18.15
N GLU A 282 -7.74 4.13 18.66
CA GLU A 282 -8.83 4.35 19.63
C GLU A 282 -8.53 3.74 20.99
N GLY A 283 -7.31 3.27 21.23
CA GLY A 283 -6.94 2.66 22.50
C GLY A 283 -7.66 1.33 22.72
N LYS A 284 -8.04 0.66 21.63
CA LYS A 284 -8.69 -0.65 21.64
C LYS A 284 -7.67 -1.75 21.50
N ILE A 285 -8.04 -2.94 21.96
CA ILE A 285 -7.15 -4.10 21.98
C ILE A 285 -7.42 -4.96 20.74
N TYR A 286 -6.38 -5.16 19.93
CA TYR A 286 -6.39 -6.09 18.80
C TYR A 286 -5.46 -7.27 19.10
N ILE A 287 -5.99 -8.50 19.02
CA ILE A 287 -5.26 -9.73 19.29
C ILE A 287 -5.40 -10.67 18.09
N GLU A 288 -4.27 -11.15 17.57
CA GLU A 288 -4.23 -12.27 16.63
C GLU A 288 -3.97 -13.56 17.38
N VAL A 289 -4.91 -14.51 17.32
CA VAL A 289 -4.80 -15.80 17.99
C VAL A 289 -4.35 -16.85 16.98
N ASP A 290 -3.38 -17.68 17.36
CA ASP A 290 -2.92 -18.76 16.50
C ASP A 290 -4.02 -19.81 16.29
N ARG A 291 -4.11 -20.36 15.08
CA ARG A 291 -5.14 -21.30 14.63
C ARG A 291 -5.19 -22.58 15.46
N PHE A 292 -4.09 -22.94 16.14
CA PHE A 292 -4.01 -24.12 17.00
C PHE A 292 -4.43 -23.88 18.45
N PHE A 293 -4.88 -22.66 18.79
CA PHE A 293 -5.48 -22.41 20.09
C PHE A 293 -6.87 -23.09 20.13
N PRO A 294 -7.11 -24.07 21.01
CA PRO A 294 -8.34 -24.85 20.98
C PRO A 294 -9.54 -24.04 21.52
N SER A 295 -10.17 -23.24 20.67
CA SER A 295 -11.41 -22.49 21.01
C SER A 295 -12.67 -23.35 20.92
N SER A 296 -12.64 -24.48 20.19
CA SER A 296 -13.81 -25.26 19.83
C SER A 296 -14.15 -26.44 20.77
N LYS A 297 -13.41 -26.62 21.88
CA LYS A 297 -13.63 -27.73 22.83
C LYS A 297 -13.93 -27.34 24.28
N GLN A 298 -14.11 -26.06 24.61
CA GLN A 298 -14.46 -25.66 25.98
C GLN A 298 -15.68 -24.74 25.98
N GLY A 299 -16.82 -25.31 26.35
CA GLY A 299 -18.06 -24.58 26.58
C GLY A 299 -18.00 -23.78 27.89
N LYS A 300 -18.57 -22.57 27.86
CA LYS A 300 -18.83 -21.63 28.97
C LYS A 300 -17.60 -21.18 29.80
N SER A 301 -17.56 -19.87 30.07
CA SER A 301 -16.53 -19.11 30.79
C SER A 301 -15.15 -19.02 30.13
N ILE A 302 -14.96 -17.99 29.30
CA ILE A 302 -13.62 -17.55 28.86
C ILE A 302 -13.05 -16.66 29.97
N SER A 303 -12.40 -17.26 30.96
CA SER A 303 -11.40 -16.55 31.78
C SER A 303 -10.10 -16.49 30.96
N ILE A 304 -9.81 -15.33 30.37
CA ILE A 304 -8.56 -15.10 29.64
C ILE A 304 -7.41 -15.09 30.65
N ARG A 305 -6.69 -16.21 30.79
CA ARG A 305 -5.34 -16.19 31.38
C ARG A 305 -4.41 -15.52 30.37
N LEU A 306 -4.12 -14.25 30.61
CA LEU A 306 -3.02 -13.51 29.99
C LEU A 306 -1.70 -14.17 30.40
N ASP A 307 -1.25 -15.14 29.61
CA ASP A 307 0.05 -15.76 29.83
C ASP A 307 1.17 -14.80 29.41
N LYS A 308 2.10 -14.54 30.33
CA LYS A 308 3.19 -13.54 30.25
C LYS A 308 4.31 -13.97 29.28
N ARG A 309 3.97 -14.26 28.02
CA ARG A 309 4.95 -14.57 26.96
C ARG A 309 4.91 -13.60 25.77
N LEU A 310 4.30 -12.43 25.94
CA LEU A 310 4.28 -11.35 24.93
C LEU A 310 5.43 -10.33 25.08
N SER A 311 6.64 -10.78 25.39
CA SER A 311 7.85 -9.92 25.43
C SER A 311 8.78 -10.10 24.22
N ALA A 312 8.31 -10.68 23.13
CA ALA A 312 9.09 -10.77 21.89
C ALA A 312 8.18 -10.83 20.65
N GLN A 313 7.50 -9.72 20.34
CA GLN A 313 7.02 -9.49 18.98
C GLN A 313 7.81 -8.35 18.35
N PRO A 314 8.41 -8.54 17.16
CA PRO A 314 9.15 -7.48 16.49
C PRO A 314 8.21 -6.31 16.21
N SER A 315 8.65 -5.10 16.53
CA SER A 315 7.94 -3.86 16.23
C SER A 315 7.75 -3.74 14.71
N TYR A 316 6.54 -4.02 14.24
CA TYR A 316 6.13 -3.76 12.86
C TYR A 316 5.92 -2.25 12.67
N SER A 317 7.00 -1.48 12.62
CA SER A 317 7.00 -0.01 12.59
C SER A 317 6.66 0.61 11.24
N HIS A 318 6.14 -0.12 10.27
CA HIS A 318 5.95 0.39 8.90
C HIS A 318 4.65 -0.11 8.26
N TYR A 319 3.51 0.23 8.86
CA TYR A 319 2.25 0.28 8.11
C TYR A 319 2.07 1.70 7.56
N PRO A 320 1.86 1.88 6.26
CA PRO A 320 1.50 3.19 5.74
C PRO A 320 0.13 3.56 6.30
N TRP A 321 0.12 4.60 7.14
CA TRP A 321 -1.03 5.41 7.54
C TRP A 321 -2.11 5.42 6.46
N PRO A 322 -3.41 5.36 6.81
CA PRO A 322 -4.47 5.37 5.81
C PRO A 322 -4.26 6.59 4.95
N SER A 323 -3.89 6.29 3.72
CA SER A 323 -3.49 7.28 2.75
C SER A 323 -4.73 8.13 2.51
N VAL A 324 -4.70 9.39 2.93
CA VAL A 324 -5.69 10.34 2.45
C VAL A 324 -5.48 10.38 0.94
N TYR A 325 -6.45 9.84 0.19
CA TYR A 325 -6.34 9.70 -1.25
C TYR A 325 -6.67 11.05 -1.89
N PHE A 326 -5.67 11.86 -2.21
CA PHE A 326 -5.88 13.14 -2.88
C PHE A 326 -5.88 12.99 -4.40
N PHE A 327 -7.01 13.26 -5.05
CA PHE A 327 -7.11 13.27 -6.51
C PHE A 327 -6.41 14.51 -7.08
N VAL A 328 -5.38 14.31 -7.92
CA VAL A 328 -4.74 15.39 -8.68
C VAL A 328 -5.17 15.28 -10.15
N PRO A 329 -6.04 16.17 -10.66
CA PRO A 329 -6.21 16.34 -12.09
C PRO A 329 -5.08 17.21 -12.63
N ASP A 330 -4.14 16.61 -13.38
CA ASP A 330 -3.27 17.40 -14.26
C ASP A 330 -4.08 17.90 -15.47
N TYR A 331 -4.04 19.22 -15.62
CA TYR A 331 -4.38 20.03 -16.79
C TYR A 331 -4.52 19.26 -18.12
N VAL A 332 -5.75 19.26 -18.66
CA VAL A 332 -5.98 19.13 -20.10
C VAL A 332 -5.75 20.51 -20.71
N GLY A 333 -4.48 20.84 -20.95
CA GLY A 333 -4.15 21.86 -21.94
C GLY A 333 -4.55 21.33 -23.30
N LYS A 334 -5.70 21.79 -23.81
CA LYS A 334 -6.11 21.60 -25.19
C LYS A 334 -4.97 22.10 -26.09
N TRP A 335 -4.41 21.20 -26.89
CA TRP A 335 -3.76 21.57 -28.13
C TRP A 335 -4.84 22.21 -29.01
N ILE A 336 -4.77 23.52 -29.22
CA ILE A 336 -5.46 24.21 -30.31
C ILE A 336 -4.35 24.62 -31.27
N PRO A 337 -4.38 24.22 -32.55
CA PRO A 337 -3.38 24.62 -33.52
C PRO A 337 -3.60 26.09 -33.89
N GLY A 338 -2.50 26.84 -33.91
CA GLY A 338 -2.37 28.20 -34.43
C GLY A 338 -0.90 28.44 -34.69
#